data_AF-A0AAV7SR50-F1
#
_entry.id   AF-A0AAV7SR50-F1
#
_cell.length_a   1.000
_cell.length_b   1.000
_cell.length_c   1.000
_cell.angle_alpha   90.00
_cell.angle_beta   90.00
_cell.angle_gamma   90.00
#
_symmetry.space_group_name_H-M   'P 1'
#
loop_
_entity.id
_entity.type
_entity.pdbx_description
1 polymer ?
#
loop_
_entity_poly.entity_id
_entity_poly.type
_entity_poly.pdbx_seq_one_letter_code
_entity_poly.pdbx_strand_id
1 'polypeptide(L)'
;MHYLTAFGGIVAIPLILSKGLCLTHDPLTQSHLISTIFFVSGICTLLQVIFGVRLPILQGGTFAFLTPTLAMLSLPKWQCPEWTQNASLVNATSPEFVEEWQSRIREIQGAVMVASCFQIFVGFSGLIGLLMRFIGPLTITPTICLTALPLFESAGNDAGSHWGISAMTTFLIILFSQYLRNVPVAIPTYSKTKKCHFSMVNLFQIFPVLFGIGISWLICFVLTVTNALPSSPQSYGYLARTDAKGNVLSDAPWFSLPYPGQWGLPTISLAGVFGILAGVISSMVESVGDYHACARLSGAPPPPKHAINRGIGIEGIGCLLAGAWGTGNGTASYSENIGALGITKVFTGLQDDFLDGSSCEQRGGGRGWPGWNLGEH
;
A
#
# COMPACT_ATOMS: atom_id res chain seq x y z
N MET A 1 -8.29 2.61 -12.08
CA MET A 1 -7.33 3.71 -11.91
C MET A 1 -6.80 3.71 -10.47
N HIS A 2 -7.62 4.02 -9.47
CA HIS A 2 -7.23 4.02 -8.03
C HIS A 2 -6.62 2.71 -7.52
N TYR A 3 -7.15 1.56 -7.96
CA TYR A 3 -6.56 0.25 -7.63
C TYR A 3 -5.13 0.09 -8.18
N LEU A 4 -4.89 0.50 -9.42
CA LEU A 4 -3.60 0.34 -10.09
C LEU A 4 -2.52 1.24 -9.48
N THR A 5 -2.89 2.40 -8.94
CA THR A 5 -1.93 3.27 -8.24
C THR A 5 -1.52 2.70 -6.89
N ALA A 6 -2.42 2.02 -6.18
CA ALA A 6 -2.12 1.42 -4.88
C ALA A 6 -1.49 0.02 -4.96
N PHE A 7 -1.58 -0.64 -6.12
CA PHE A 7 -1.11 -2.00 -6.32
C PHE A 7 0.37 -2.19 -5.97
N GLY A 8 1.24 -1.27 -6.40
CA GLY A 8 2.68 -1.40 -6.22
C GLY A 8 3.10 -1.46 -4.75
N GLY A 9 2.65 -0.49 -3.94
CA GLY A 9 3.01 -0.46 -2.53
C GLY A 9 2.33 -1.57 -1.71
N ILE A 10 1.09 -1.96 -2.02
CA ILE A 10 0.39 -3.04 -1.30
C ILE A 10 1.07 -4.39 -1.53
N VAL A 11 1.59 -4.66 -2.73
CA VAL A 11 2.34 -5.89 -3.04
C VAL A 11 3.74 -5.86 -2.42
N ALA A 12 4.39 -4.71 -2.36
CA ALA A 12 5.75 -4.59 -1.82
C ALA A 12 5.83 -5.02 -0.35
N ILE A 13 4.80 -4.70 0.45
CA ILE A 13 4.75 -5.00 1.89
C ILE A 13 4.90 -6.51 2.20
N PRO A 14 4.00 -7.40 1.74
CA PRO A 14 4.11 -8.83 2.03
C PRO A 14 5.37 -9.45 1.41
N LEU A 15 5.87 -8.91 0.29
CA LEU A 15 7.14 -9.37 -0.29
C LEU A 15 8.34 -9.04 0.60
N ILE A 16 8.43 -7.82 1.14
CA ILE A 16 9.48 -7.45 2.09
C ILE A 16 9.32 -8.25 3.39
N LEU A 17 8.09 -8.36 3.89
CA LEU A 17 7.77 -9.10 5.11
C LEU A 17 8.09 -10.60 4.98
N SER A 18 7.96 -11.18 3.79
CA SER A 18 8.23 -12.61 3.54
C SER A 18 9.66 -13.01 3.94
N LYS A 19 10.63 -12.11 3.80
CA LYS A 19 12.02 -12.35 4.23
C LYS A 19 12.12 -12.50 5.75
N GLY A 20 11.43 -11.65 6.50
CA GLY A 20 11.37 -11.72 7.96
C GLY A 20 10.55 -12.90 8.49
N LEU A 21 9.58 -13.38 7.70
CA LEU A 21 8.78 -14.57 8.01
C LEU A 21 9.45 -15.89 7.62
N CYS A 22 10.64 -15.86 7.02
CA CYS A 22 11.34 -17.03 6.48
C CYS A 22 10.58 -17.71 5.31
N LEU A 23 9.81 -16.95 4.54
CA LEU A 23 8.98 -17.42 3.42
C LEU A 23 9.63 -17.26 2.04
N THR A 24 10.91 -16.89 1.95
CA THR A 24 11.58 -16.54 0.67
C THR A 24 11.44 -17.59 -0.42
N HIS A 25 11.45 -18.87 -0.04
CA HIS A 25 11.42 -20.04 -0.95
C HIS A 25 10.04 -20.67 -1.13
N ASP A 26 8.98 -20.08 -0.55
CA ASP A 26 7.60 -20.53 -0.72
C ASP A 26 6.75 -19.44 -1.41
N PRO A 27 6.80 -19.37 -2.75
CA PRO A 27 6.11 -18.33 -3.49
C PRO A 27 4.58 -18.53 -3.51
N LEU A 28 4.09 -19.73 -3.20
CA LEU A 28 2.65 -20.02 -3.08
C LEU A 28 2.08 -19.32 -1.83
N THR A 29 2.70 -19.50 -0.66
CA THR A 29 2.26 -18.81 0.56
C THR A 29 2.42 -17.29 0.47
N GLN A 30 3.48 -16.80 -0.18
CA GLN A 30 3.62 -15.37 -0.50
C GLN A 30 2.40 -14.84 -1.28
N SER A 31 1.90 -15.60 -2.27
CA SER A 31 0.73 -15.21 -3.05
C SER A 31 -0.54 -15.14 -2.19
N HIS A 32 -0.70 -16.04 -1.22
CA HIS A 32 -1.82 -16.02 -0.27
C HIS A 32 -1.78 -14.80 0.65
N LEU A 33 -0.59 -14.39 1.12
CA LEU A 33 -0.42 -13.16 1.90
C LEU A 33 -0.78 -11.91 1.07
N ILE A 34 -0.34 -11.86 -0.19
CA ILE A 34 -0.69 -10.79 -1.14
C ILE A 34 -2.22 -10.73 -1.35
N SER A 35 -2.86 -11.87 -1.60
CA SER A 35 -4.32 -11.94 -1.76
C SER A 35 -5.05 -11.45 -0.49
N THR A 36 -4.58 -11.86 0.68
CA THR A 36 -5.17 -11.49 1.98
C THR A 36 -5.09 -9.98 2.22
N ILE A 37 -3.94 -9.36 2.00
CA ILE A 37 -3.78 -7.91 2.22
C ILE A 37 -4.66 -7.11 1.24
N PHE A 38 -4.80 -7.53 -0.02
CA PHE A 38 -5.71 -6.87 -0.96
C PHE A 38 -7.17 -7.02 -0.56
N PHE A 39 -7.59 -8.22 -0.16
CA PHE A 39 -8.96 -8.50 0.26
C PHE A 39 -9.35 -7.61 1.46
N VAL A 40 -8.50 -7.58 2.49
CA VAL A 40 -8.75 -6.75 3.68
C VAL A 40 -8.66 -5.26 3.36
N SER A 41 -7.71 -4.82 2.53
CA SER A 41 -7.62 -3.42 2.08
C SER A 41 -8.90 -2.94 1.38
N GLY A 42 -9.53 -3.82 0.59
CA GLY A 42 -10.83 -3.55 -0.02
C GLY A 42 -11.94 -3.35 1.00
N ILE A 43 -12.04 -4.25 2.00
CA ILE A 43 -13.01 -4.13 3.10
C ILE A 43 -12.78 -2.84 3.89
N CYS A 44 -11.53 -2.54 4.25
CA CYS A 44 -11.18 -1.36 5.02
C CYS A 44 -11.46 -0.07 4.25
N THR A 45 -11.24 -0.06 2.94
CA THR A 45 -11.58 1.07 2.07
C THR A 45 -13.09 1.33 2.08
N LEU A 46 -13.91 0.28 1.94
CA LEU A 46 -15.37 0.42 2.02
C LEU A 46 -15.81 0.97 3.38
N LEU A 47 -15.26 0.44 4.48
CA LEU A 47 -15.55 0.94 5.82
C LEU A 47 -15.17 2.42 5.96
N GLN A 48 -14.01 2.83 5.44
CA GLN A 48 -13.52 4.19 5.54
C GLN A 48 -14.36 5.20 4.74
N VAL A 49 -14.81 4.82 3.54
CA VAL A 49 -15.63 5.67 2.68
C VAL A 49 -17.08 5.75 3.20
N ILE A 50 -17.62 4.70 3.81
CA ILE A 50 -19.01 4.68 4.31
C ILE A 50 -19.11 5.28 5.72
N PHE A 51 -18.30 4.77 6.65
CA PHE A 51 -18.39 5.08 8.08
C PHE A 51 -17.27 5.98 8.58
N GLY A 52 -16.10 5.97 7.93
CA GLY A 52 -14.92 6.74 8.36
C GLY A 52 -15.02 8.23 8.03
N VAL A 53 -13.95 8.75 7.43
CA VAL A 53 -13.87 10.18 7.06
C VAL A 53 -14.78 10.54 5.87
N ARG A 54 -15.27 9.54 5.11
CA ARG A 54 -16.12 9.71 3.91
C ARG A 54 -15.48 10.50 2.76
N LEU A 55 -14.15 10.53 2.73
CA LEU A 55 -13.39 11.02 1.59
C LEU A 55 -13.03 9.83 0.68
N PRO A 56 -12.77 10.05 -0.62
CA PRO A 56 -12.40 9.00 -1.58
C PRO A 56 -10.96 8.49 -1.34
N ILE A 57 -10.67 8.03 -0.12
CA ILE A 57 -9.35 7.59 0.30
C ILE A 57 -9.31 6.08 0.33
N LEU A 58 -8.37 5.52 -0.43
CA LEU A 58 -8.05 4.10 -0.40
C LEU A 58 -7.33 3.77 0.92
N GLN A 59 -7.72 2.66 1.55
CA GLN A 59 -7.02 2.06 2.67
C GLN A 59 -6.18 0.89 2.16
N GLY A 60 -4.94 0.81 2.62
CA GLY A 60 -3.99 -0.22 2.20
C GLY A 60 -2.99 -0.55 3.30
N GLY A 61 -2.17 -1.58 3.09
CA GLY A 61 -1.06 -1.88 3.98
C GLY A 61 -0.13 -0.68 4.15
N THR A 62 0.39 -0.45 5.36
CA THR A 62 1.24 0.73 5.62
C THR A 62 2.69 0.35 5.89
N PHE A 63 3.61 1.17 5.36
CA PHE A 63 5.03 1.07 5.68
C PHE A 63 5.35 1.47 7.12
N ALA A 64 4.48 2.26 7.77
CA ALA A 64 4.63 2.64 9.17
C ALA A 64 4.64 1.42 10.12
N PHE A 65 3.99 0.33 9.75
CA PHE A 65 3.98 -0.93 10.51
C PHE A 65 5.09 -1.90 10.06
N LEU A 66 5.64 -1.71 8.86
CA LEU A 66 6.68 -2.61 8.34
C LEU A 66 7.97 -2.46 9.14
N THR A 67 8.41 -1.22 9.40
CA THR A 67 9.60 -0.93 10.22
C THR A 67 9.55 -1.57 11.61
N PRO A 68 8.52 -1.34 12.45
CA PRO A 68 8.44 -1.97 13.78
C PRO A 68 8.27 -3.50 13.69
N THR A 69 7.57 -4.01 12.66
CA THR A 69 7.47 -5.46 12.43
C THR A 69 8.83 -6.08 12.12
N LEU A 70 9.62 -5.49 11.23
CA LEU A 70 10.97 -5.96 10.90
C LEU A 70 11.90 -5.86 12.12
N ALA A 71 11.81 -4.77 12.89
CA ALA A 71 12.55 -4.63 14.14
C ALA A 71 12.19 -5.74 15.15
N MET A 72 10.90 -6.08 15.27
CA MET A 72 10.45 -7.19 16.12
C MET A 72 11.02 -8.53 15.63
N LEU A 73 10.99 -8.78 14.32
CA LEU A 73 11.50 -10.03 13.72
C LEU A 73 13.04 -10.13 13.74
N SER A 74 13.75 -9.01 13.95
CA SER A 74 15.21 -9.00 14.10
C SER A 74 15.71 -9.47 15.48
N LEU A 75 14.81 -9.61 16.46
CA LEU A 75 15.16 -10.08 17.79
C LEU A 75 15.74 -11.51 17.72
N PRO A 76 16.72 -11.87 18.59
CA PRO A 76 17.36 -13.19 18.57
C PRO A 76 16.39 -14.37 18.62
N LYS A 77 15.23 -14.19 19.27
CA LYS A 77 14.16 -15.20 19.35
C LYS A 77 13.54 -15.52 17.99
N TRP A 78 13.49 -14.56 17.07
CA TRP A 78 12.76 -14.64 15.81
C TRP A 78 13.67 -14.75 14.58
N GLN A 79 14.99 -14.81 14.77
CA GLN A 79 15.94 -15.00 13.67
C GLN A 79 15.63 -16.29 12.90
N CYS A 80 15.57 -16.18 11.58
CA CYS A 80 15.33 -17.33 10.72
C CYS A 80 16.47 -18.34 10.86
N PRO A 81 16.20 -19.62 11.14
CA PRO A 81 17.25 -20.63 11.25
C PRO A 81 17.91 -20.86 9.89
N GLU A 82 19.22 -21.16 9.88
CA GLU A 82 20.05 -21.21 8.65
C GLU A 82 19.48 -22.14 7.56
N TRP A 83 18.82 -23.23 7.95
CA TRP A 83 18.22 -24.17 7.00
C TRP A 83 17.08 -23.55 6.18
N THR A 84 16.37 -22.54 6.70
CA THR A 84 15.32 -21.82 5.96
C THR A 84 15.87 -20.90 4.88
N GLN A 85 17.16 -20.55 4.95
CA GLN A 85 17.80 -19.67 3.97
C GLN A 85 18.26 -20.45 2.71
N ASN A 86 18.48 -21.76 2.84
CA ASN A 86 18.95 -22.61 1.76
C ASN A 86 17.79 -23.28 1.02
N ALA A 87 17.58 -22.92 -0.25
CA ALA A 87 16.50 -23.46 -1.08
C ALA A 87 16.49 -25.00 -1.17
N SER A 88 17.67 -25.64 -1.14
CA SER A 88 17.79 -27.10 -1.22
C SER A 88 17.37 -27.85 0.05
N LEU A 89 17.28 -27.15 1.19
CA LEU A 89 16.93 -27.72 2.50
C LEU A 89 15.48 -27.43 2.89
N VAL A 90 14.82 -26.47 2.23
CA VAL A 90 13.44 -26.10 2.52
C VAL A 90 12.50 -27.06 1.81
N ASN A 91 11.70 -27.78 2.61
CA ASN A 91 10.52 -28.47 2.13
C ASN A 91 9.29 -27.66 2.52
N ALA A 92 8.68 -26.96 1.55
CA ALA A 92 7.55 -26.06 1.80
C ALA A 92 6.33 -26.76 2.42
N THR A 93 6.19 -28.07 2.22
CA THR A 93 5.09 -28.88 2.75
C THR A 93 5.39 -29.46 4.13
N SER A 94 6.61 -29.29 4.66
CA SER A 94 6.95 -29.85 5.97
C SER A 94 6.23 -29.10 7.10
N PRO A 95 5.71 -29.82 8.10
CA PRO A 95 5.02 -29.17 9.23
C PRO A 95 5.96 -28.26 10.03
N GLU A 96 7.25 -28.59 10.07
CA GLU A 96 8.29 -27.78 10.74
C GLU A 96 8.47 -26.42 10.06
N PHE A 97 8.52 -26.38 8.72
CA PHE A 97 8.59 -25.13 7.98
C PHE A 97 7.32 -24.30 8.14
N VAL A 98 6.16 -24.95 8.07
CA VAL A 98 4.86 -24.29 8.24
C VAL A 98 4.75 -23.64 9.62
N GLU A 99 5.11 -24.35 10.68
CA GLU A 99 5.06 -23.82 12.05
C GLU A 99 6.02 -22.64 12.26
N GLU A 100 7.19 -22.66 11.61
CA GLU A 100 8.23 -21.62 11.75
C GLU A 100 7.73 -20.25 11.27
N TRP A 101 7.17 -20.18 10.06
CA TRP A 101 6.62 -18.92 9.54
C TRP A 101 5.25 -18.59 10.17
N GLN A 102 4.42 -19.60 10.49
CA GLN A 102 3.12 -19.38 11.13
C GLN A 102 3.27 -18.84 12.55
N SER A 103 4.29 -19.25 13.31
CA SER A 103 4.57 -18.69 14.64
C SER A 103 4.86 -17.19 14.58
N ARG A 104 5.65 -16.77 13.58
CA ARG A 104 5.99 -15.35 13.37
C ARG A 104 4.80 -14.51 12.94
N ILE A 105 3.99 -15.00 11.99
CA ILE A 105 2.80 -14.25 11.56
C ILE A 105 1.79 -14.15 12.70
N ARG A 106 1.59 -15.21 13.51
CA ARG A 106 0.68 -15.19 14.68
C ARG A 106 1.09 -14.17 15.72
N GLU A 107 2.38 -13.96 15.91
CA GLU A 107 2.91 -12.93 16.81
C GLU A 107 2.60 -11.52 16.29
N ILE A 108 2.82 -11.28 14.99
CA ILE A 108 2.50 -10.00 14.33
C ILE A 108 0.99 -9.75 14.40
N GLN A 109 0.17 -10.77 14.16
CA GLN A 109 -1.28 -10.70 14.24
C GLN A 109 -1.74 -10.23 15.63
N GLY A 110 -1.24 -10.87 16.69
CA GLY A 110 -1.64 -10.51 18.05
C GLY A 110 -1.17 -9.10 18.42
N ALA A 111 0.05 -8.73 18.06
CA ALA A 111 0.57 -7.39 18.29
C ALA A 111 -0.24 -6.30 17.56
N VAL A 112 -0.58 -6.51 16.28
CA VAL A 112 -1.43 -5.61 15.49
C VAL A 112 -2.83 -5.51 16.06
N MET A 113 -3.45 -6.62 16.46
CA MET A 113 -4.79 -6.61 17.06
C MET A 113 -4.82 -5.79 18.36
N VAL A 114 -3.87 -6.01 19.27
CA VAL A 114 -3.82 -5.25 20.54
C VAL A 114 -3.54 -3.77 20.28
N ALA A 115 -2.58 -3.44 19.41
CA ALA A 115 -2.25 -2.06 19.09
C ALA A 115 -3.41 -1.34 18.37
N SER A 116 -4.18 -2.06 17.55
CA SER A 116 -5.37 -1.51 16.89
C SER A 116 -6.51 -1.17 17.87
N CYS A 117 -6.68 -1.93 18.96
CA CYS A 117 -7.63 -1.56 20.02
C CYS A 117 -7.30 -0.20 20.64
N PHE A 118 -6.01 0.12 20.79
CA PHE A 118 -5.57 1.44 21.20
C PHE A 118 -5.92 2.51 20.16
N GLN A 119 -5.70 2.25 18.87
CA GLN A 119 -6.09 3.16 17.78
C GLN A 119 -7.60 3.45 17.76
N ILE A 120 -8.42 2.41 17.92
CA ILE A 120 -9.89 2.51 18.02
C ILE A 120 -10.28 3.41 19.20
N PHE A 121 -9.70 3.16 20.37
CA PHE A 121 -9.95 3.95 21.57
C PHE A 121 -9.57 5.42 21.35
N VAL A 122 -8.39 5.70 20.81
CA VAL A 122 -7.89 7.06 20.53
C VAL A 122 -8.74 7.77 19.47
N GLY A 123 -9.18 7.07 18.43
CA GLY A 123 -10.04 7.59 17.38
C GLY A 123 -11.43 7.99 17.91
N PHE A 124 -12.12 7.09 18.60
CA PHE A 124 -13.48 7.33 19.08
C PHE A 124 -13.58 8.20 20.34
N SER A 125 -12.54 8.23 21.19
CA SER A 125 -12.47 9.14 22.35
C SER A 125 -12.33 10.61 21.95
N GLY A 126 -11.95 10.87 20.69
CA GLY A 126 -11.77 12.21 20.15
C GLY A 126 -10.44 12.88 20.51
N LEU A 127 -9.50 12.12 21.07
CA LEU A 127 -8.17 12.59 21.46
C LEU A 127 -7.36 13.09 20.25
N ILE A 128 -7.56 12.51 19.07
CA ILE A 128 -6.93 12.97 17.83
C ILE A 128 -7.27 14.44 17.55
N GLY A 129 -8.54 14.84 17.67
CA GLY A 129 -8.97 16.23 17.48
C GLY A 129 -8.35 17.25 18.45
N LEU A 130 -7.84 16.78 19.59
CA LEU A 130 -7.04 17.58 20.53
C LEU A 130 -5.55 17.62 20.10
N LEU A 131 -5.01 16.47 19.71
CA LEU A 131 -3.63 16.33 19.20
C LEU A 131 -3.41 17.03 17.86
N MET A 132 -4.46 17.28 17.08
CA MET A 132 -4.41 18.04 15.82
C MET A 132 -3.76 19.42 15.97
N ARG A 133 -3.73 20.02 17.16
CA ARG A 133 -3.01 21.28 17.39
C ARG A 133 -1.48 21.14 17.23
N PHE A 134 -0.95 19.93 17.42
CA PHE A 134 0.48 19.61 17.34
C PHE A 134 0.85 18.87 16.05
N ILE A 135 -0.14 18.36 15.32
CA ILE A 135 0.06 17.67 14.04
C ILE A 135 0.04 18.71 12.93
N GLY A 136 1.21 19.00 12.36
CA GLY A 136 1.37 19.92 11.24
C GLY A 136 2.44 19.42 10.27
N PRO A 137 2.69 20.13 9.16
CA PRO A 137 3.70 19.73 8.18
C PRO A 137 5.08 19.50 8.82
N LEU A 138 5.42 20.29 9.84
CA LEU A 138 6.68 20.19 10.58
C LEU A 138 6.85 18.86 11.35
N THR A 139 5.75 18.18 11.70
CA THR A 139 5.80 16.87 12.38
C THR A 139 5.53 15.72 11.42
N ILE A 140 4.71 15.92 10.39
CA ILE A 140 4.38 14.89 9.38
C ILE A 140 5.60 14.55 8.50
N THR A 141 6.28 15.56 7.95
CA THR A 141 7.43 15.35 7.06
C THR A 141 8.55 14.52 7.70
N PRO A 142 9.07 14.85 8.90
CA PRO A 142 10.11 14.04 9.52
C PRO A 142 9.63 12.63 9.87
N THR A 143 8.35 12.48 10.25
CA THR A 143 7.76 11.15 10.53
C THR A 143 7.79 10.27 9.28
N ILE A 144 7.33 10.78 8.13
CA ILE A 144 7.35 10.05 6.85
C ILE A 144 8.80 9.74 6.42
N CYS A 145 9.74 10.66 6.61
CA CYS A 145 11.14 10.39 6.31
C CYS A 145 11.70 9.26 7.19
N LEU A 146 11.38 9.26 8.49
CA LEU A 146 11.83 8.24 9.43
C LEU A 146 11.21 6.86 9.15
N THR A 147 9.96 6.79 8.70
CA THR A 147 9.34 5.51 8.31
C THR A 147 9.93 4.95 7.02
N ALA A 148 10.36 5.80 6.09
CA ALA A 148 10.94 5.39 4.81
C ALA A 148 12.41 4.93 4.88
N LEU A 149 13.22 5.52 5.77
CA LEU A 149 14.66 5.25 5.86
C LEU A 149 15.03 3.76 6.00
N PRO A 150 14.41 2.96 6.89
CA PRO A 150 14.72 1.54 7.05
C PRO A 150 14.41 0.70 5.80
N LEU A 151 13.51 1.17 4.93
CA LEU A 151 13.15 0.46 3.71
C LEU A 151 14.26 0.51 2.66
N PHE A 152 15.15 1.50 2.75
CA PHE A 152 16.23 1.68 1.78
C PHE A 152 17.19 0.48 1.76
N GLU A 153 17.48 -0.12 2.92
CA GLU A 153 18.35 -1.30 3.00
C GLU A 153 17.70 -2.52 2.34
N SER A 154 16.43 -2.80 2.65
CA SER A 154 15.69 -3.91 2.05
C SER A 154 15.54 -3.75 0.53
N ALA A 155 15.15 -2.55 0.09
CA ALA A 155 15.04 -2.21 -1.33
C ALA A 155 16.40 -2.27 -2.04
N GLY A 156 17.47 -1.83 -1.38
CA GLY A 156 18.84 -1.91 -1.89
C GLY A 156 19.32 -3.35 -2.08
N ASN A 157 19.05 -4.23 -1.11
CA ASN A 157 19.40 -5.65 -1.19
C ASN A 157 18.63 -6.35 -2.34
N ASP A 158 17.35 -6.05 -2.51
CA ASP A 158 16.57 -6.58 -3.65
C ASP A 158 17.04 -6.02 -4.99
N ALA A 159 17.24 -4.70 -5.06
CA ALA A 159 17.74 -4.04 -6.27
C ALA A 159 19.15 -4.53 -6.66
N GLY A 160 19.97 -4.90 -5.67
CA GLY A 160 21.31 -5.45 -5.83
C GLY A 160 21.36 -6.84 -6.47
N SER A 161 20.25 -7.60 -6.40
CA SER A 161 20.16 -8.93 -7.03
C SER A 161 20.43 -8.88 -8.54
N HIS A 162 20.00 -7.80 -9.20
CA HIS A 162 20.38 -7.50 -10.58
C HIS A 162 20.41 -5.99 -10.85
N TRP A 163 21.52 -5.35 -10.48
CA TRP A 163 21.69 -3.89 -10.52
C TRP A 163 21.33 -3.26 -11.87
N GLY A 164 21.62 -3.92 -13.00
CA GLY A 164 21.36 -3.37 -14.33
C GLY A 164 19.88 -3.23 -14.67
N ILE A 165 19.06 -4.19 -14.23
CA ILE A 165 17.60 -4.16 -14.47
C ILE A 165 16.95 -3.18 -13.49
N SER A 166 17.42 -3.16 -12.24
CA SER A 166 16.99 -2.17 -11.26
C SER A 166 17.28 -0.75 -11.73
N ALA A 167 18.50 -0.47 -12.20
CA ALA A 167 18.89 0.84 -12.73
C ALA A 167 18.04 1.24 -13.95
N MET A 168 17.80 0.29 -14.87
CA MET A 168 16.91 0.50 -16.01
C MET A 168 15.48 0.83 -15.57
N THR A 169 14.93 0.09 -14.60
CA THR A 169 13.59 0.34 -14.04
C THR A 169 13.51 1.74 -13.43
N THR A 170 14.49 2.12 -12.59
CA THR A 170 14.58 3.46 -11.99
C THR A 170 14.66 4.54 -13.05
N PHE A 171 15.49 4.35 -14.08
CA PHE A 171 15.60 5.28 -15.19
C PHE A 171 14.28 5.46 -15.94
N LEU A 172 13.57 4.36 -16.25
CA LEU A 172 12.25 4.41 -16.89
C LEU A 172 11.22 5.15 -16.02
N ILE A 173 11.18 4.89 -14.71
CA ILE A 173 10.28 5.58 -13.79
C ILE A 173 10.59 7.09 -13.75
N ILE A 174 11.86 7.49 -13.71
CA ILE A 174 12.27 8.90 -13.74
C ILE A 174 11.89 9.53 -15.09
N LEU A 175 12.16 8.85 -16.19
CA LEU A 175 11.81 9.31 -17.54
C LEU A 175 10.30 9.55 -17.68
N PHE A 176 9.48 8.60 -17.21
CA PHE A 176 8.01 8.72 -17.26
C PHE A 176 7.46 9.79 -16.32
N SER A 177 7.98 9.85 -15.08
CA SER A 177 7.47 10.79 -14.06
C SER A 177 7.91 12.23 -14.26
N GLN A 178 9.13 12.47 -14.79
CA GLN A 178 9.70 13.82 -14.91
C GLN A 178 9.62 14.37 -16.33
N TYR A 179 9.97 13.58 -17.35
CA TYR A 179 10.12 14.09 -18.72
C TYR A 179 8.86 13.89 -19.57
N LEU A 180 8.29 12.67 -19.54
CA LEU A 180 7.09 12.33 -20.33
C LEU A 180 5.77 12.67 -19.62
N ARG A 181 5.84 13.34 -18.46
CA ARG A 181 4.68 13.72 -17.64
C ARG A 181 3.60 14.47 -18.43
N ASN A 182 4.02 15.37 -19.31
CA ASN A 182 3.11 16.26 -20.06
C ASN A 182 2.83 15.78 -21.49
N VAL A 183 3.22 14.56 -21.85
CA VAL A 183 2.96 14.04 -23.19
C VAL A 183 1.53 13.48 -23.24
N PRO A 184 0.62 14.09 -24.04
CA PRO A 184 -0.73 13.59 -24.17
C PRO A 184 -0.72 12.33 -25.05
N VAL A 185 -1.28 11.24 -24.52
CA VAL A 185 -1.49 10.01 -25.28
C VAL A 185 -2.96 9.94 -25.69
N ALA A 186 -3.21 9.75 -26.98
CA ALA A 186 -4.57 9.60 -27.51
C ALA A 186 -5.09 8.19 -27.20
N ILE A 187 -6.02 8.08 -26.25
CA ILE A 187 -6.65 6.81 -25.87
C ILE A 187 -8.07 6.78 -26.46
N PRO A 188 -8.46 5.68 -27.14
CA PRO A 188 -9.84 5.51 -27.59
C PRO A 188 -10.76 5.43 -26.36
N THR A 189 -11.55 6.47 -26.13
CA THR A 189 -12.51 6.56 -25.03
C THR A 189 -13.92 6.37 -25.58
N TYR A 190 -14.68 5.47 -24.95
CA TYR A 190 -16.07 5.24 -25.28
C TYR A 190 -16.96 6.01 -24.31
N SER A 191 -17.81 6.89 -24.83
CA SER A 191 -18.84 7.59 -24.05
C SER A 191 -20.23 7.19 -24.54
N LYS A 192 -21.23 7.18 -23.65
CA LYS A 192 -22.62 6.91 -24.04
C LYS A 192 -23.22 8.01 -24.94
N THR A 193 -22.66 9.23 -24.89
CA THR A 193 -23.16 10.40 -25.64
C THR A 193 -22.37 10.69 -26.92
N LYS A 194 -21.10 10.33 -26.98
CA LYS A 194 -20.27 10.34 -28.19
C LYS A 194 -19.70 8.94 -28.34
N LYS A 195 -19.93 8.30 -29.50
CA LYS A 195 -19.27 7.04 -29.91
C LYS A 195 -17.75 7.08 -29.69
N CYS A 196 -17.03 6.00 -30.01
CA CYS A 196 -15.57 5.92 -29.87
C CYS A 196 -14.86 7.21 -30.35
N HIS A 197 -14.25 7.96 -29.42
CA HIS A 197 -13.50 9.17 -29.71
C HIS A 197 -12.14 9.09 -29.03
N PHE A 198 -11.11 9.60 -29.68
CA PHE A 198 -9.78 9.67 -29.08
C PHE A 198 -9.74 10.84 -28.11
N SER A 199 -9.56 10.55 -26.82
CA SER A 199 -9.35 11.55 -25.78
C SER A 199 -7.85 11.62 -25.48
N MET A 200 -7.31 12.83 -25.41
CA MET A 200 -5.92 13.08 -25.05
C MET A 200 -5.79 13.04 -23.53
N VAL A 201 -5.11 12.02 -22.99
CA VAL A 201 -4.90 11.84 -21.55
C VAL A 201 -3.41 11.70 -21.24
N ASN A 202 -2.94 12.37 -20.19
CA ASN A 202 -1.56 12.31 -19.72
C ASN A 202 -1.32 11.03 -18.90
N LEU A 203 -1.25 9.90 -19.60
CA LEU A 203 -1.16 8.55 -19.01
C LEU A 203 0.09 8.38 -18.12
N PHE A 204 1.24 8.93 -18.56
CA PHE A 204 2.51 8.85 -17.84
C PHE A 204 2.53 9.65 -16.53
N GLN A 205 1.66 10.66 -16.40
CA GLN A 205 1.52 11.41 -15.15
C GLN A 205 0.80 10.60 -14.06
N ILE A 206 -0.11 9.71 -14.47
CA ILE A 206 -0.99 8.97 -13.54
C ILE A 206 -0.35 7.63 -13.14
N PHE A 207 0.35 6.95 -14.06
CA PHE A 207 0.93 5.62 -13.83
C PHE A 207 2.42 5.47 -14.20
N PRO A 208 3.31 6.42 -13.84
CA PRO A 208 4.72 6.33 -14.22
C PRO A 208 5.38 5.05 -13.68
N VAL A 209 5.05 4.66 -12.45
CA VAL A 209 5.60 3.47 -11.80
C VAL A 209 5.14 2.18 -12.49
N LEU A 210 3.84 2.05 -12.80
CA LEU A 210 3.30 0.85 -13.46
C LEU A 210 3.89 0.66 -14.86
N PHE A 211 4.06 1.72 -15.65
CA PHE A 211 4.72 1.60 -16.96
C PHE A 211 6.20 1.30 -16.84
N GLY A 212 6.90 1.89 -15.87
CA GLY A 212 8.30 1.58 -15.59
C GLY A 212 8.50 0.10 -15.28
N ILE A 213 7.71 -0.44 -14.36
CA ILE A 213 7.75 -1.86 -13.98
C ILE A 213 7.30 -2.75 -15.15
N GLY A 214 6.22 -2.38 -15.86
CA GLY A 214 5.68 -3.18 -16.96
C GLY A 214 6.62 -3.29 -18.15
N ILE A 215 7.29 -2.19 -18.54
CA ILE A 215 8.29 -2.20 -19.60
C ILE A 215 9.55 -2.96 -19.16
N SER A 216 10.01 -2.76 -17.92
CA SER A 216 11.14 -3.53 -17.40
C SER A 216 10.84 -5.03 -17.37
N TRP A 217 9.64 -5.42 -16.93
CA TRP A 217 9.20 -6.80 -16.93
C TRP A 217 9.14 -7.37 -18.35
N LEU A 218 8.66 -6.61 -19.34
CA LEU A 218 8.65 -7.03 -20.75
C LEU A 218 10.06 -7.24 -21.28
N ILE A 219 11.02 -6.37 -20.92
CA ILE A 219 12.43 -6.55 -21.27
C ILE A 219 12.97 -7.83 -20.61
N CYS A 220 12.70 -8.05 -19.32
CA CYS A 220 13.07 -9.30 -18.63
C CYS A 220 12.45 -10.52 -19.31
N PHE A 221 11.21 -10.44 -19.77
CA PHE A 221 10.54 -11.51 -20.49
C PHE A 221 11.26 -11.85 -21.81
N VAL A 222 11.61 -10.82 -22.61
CA VAL A 222 12.38 -11.01 -23.85
C VAL A 222 13.77 -11.61 -23.56
N LEU A 223 14.47 -11.12 -22.53
CA LEU A 223 15.76 -11.68 -22.10
C LEU A 223 15.64 -13.13 -21.58
N THR A 224 14.50 -13.48 -20.98
CA THR A 224 14.18 -14.84 -20.51
C THR A 224 13.98 -15.77 -21.71
N VAL A 225 13.15 -15.38 -22.68
CA VAL A 225 12.85 -16.18 -23.89
C VAL A 225 14.08 -16.36 -24.77
N THR A 226 14.94 -15.33 -24.86
CA THR A 226 16.20 -15.40 -25.61
C THR A 226 17.31 -16.17 -24.89
N ASN A 227 17.06 -16.70 -23.68
CA ASN A 227 18.04 -17.35 -22.81
C ASN A 227 19.31 -16.52 -22.57
N ALA A 228 19.18 -15.18 -22.63
CA ALA A 228 20.26 -14.26 -22.29
C ALA A 228 20.52 -14.23 -20.77
N LEU A 229 19.51 -14.60 -19.97
CA LEU A 229 19.61 -14.76 -18.52
C LEU A 229 19.94 -16.22 -18.16
N PRO A 230 20.84 -16.46 -17.19
CA PRO A 230 21.30 -17.80 -16.88
C PRO A 230 20.20 -18.64 -16.19
N SER A 231 20.17 -19.93 -16.52
CA SER A 231 19.13 -20.86 -16.05
C SER A 231 19.44 -21.51 -14.70
N SER A 232 20.66 -21.35 -14.17
CA SER A 232 21.06 -21.97 -12.90
C SER A 232 20.70 -21.06 -11.70
N PRO A 233 20.02 -21.60 -10.66
CA PRO A 233 19.58 -20.80 -9.50
C PRO A 233 20.69 -20.09 -8.73
N GLN A 234 21.93 -20.60 -8.76
CA GLN A 234 23.07 -20.00 -8.06
C GLN A 234 23.78 -18.91 -8.88
N SER A 235 23.40 -18.68 -10.13
CA SER A 235 24.07 -17.71 -11.00
C SER A 235 23.48 -16.31 -10.90
N TYR A 236 24.35 -15.31 -11.04
CA TYR A 236 23.94 -13.90 -11.05
C TYR A 236 22.93 -13.63 -12.18
N GLY A 237 21.75 -13.11 -11.83
CA GLY A 237 20.69 -12.79 -12.78
C GLY A 237 19.61 -13.85 -12.98
N TYR A 238 19.68 -14.99 -12.30
CA TYR A 238 18.58 -15.97 -12.30
C TYR A 238 17.25 -15.38 -11.80
N LEU A 239 17.30 -14.60 -10.72
CA LEU A 239 16.12 -13.95 -10.12
C LEU A 239 15.47 -12.89 -11.03
N ALA A 240 16.17 -12.45 -12.08
CA ALA A 240 15.61 -11.53 -13.07
C ALA A 240 14.72 -12.22 -14.11
N ARG A 241 14.75 -13.56 -14.17
CA ARG A 241 13.93 -14.31 -15.12
C ARG A 241 12.46 -14.27 -14.73
N THR A 242 11.59 -14.14 -15.73
CA THR A 242 10.14 -14.08 -15.52
C THR A 242 9.50 -15.45 -15.23
N ASP A 243 10.19 -16.54 -15.56
CA ASP A 243 9.74 -17.92 -15.36
C ASP A 243 10.12 -18.49 -13.97
N ALA A 244 10.96 -17.80 -13.20
CA ALA A 244 11.48 -18.27 -11.91
C ALA A 244 10.39 -18.58 -10.86
N LYS A 245 9.21 -17.95 -10.96
CA LYS A 245 8.05 -18.19 -10.08
C LYS A 245 6.81 -18.71 -10.83
N GLY A 246 7.00 -19.30 -12.01
CA GLY A 246 5.90 -19.75 -12.87
C GLY A 246 5.02 -20.87 -12.28
N ASN A 247 5.59 -21.69 -11.37
CA ASN A 247 4.90 -22.76 -10.66
C ASN A 247 3.72 -22.27 -9.81
N VAL A 248 3.77 -21.02 -9.29
CA VAL A 248 2.65 -20.45 -8.54
C VAL A 248 1.38 -20.38 -9.36
N LEU A 249 1.48 -20.15 -10.68
CA LEU A 249 0.31 -20.01 -11.54
C LEU A 249 -0.39 -21.37 -11.80
N SER A 250 0.35 -22.48 -11.80
CA SER A 250 -0.20 -23.82 -11.95
C SER A 250 -0.76 -24.39 -10.65
N ASP A 251 -0.11 -24.07 -9.53
CA ASP A 251 -0.37 -24.73 -8.25
C ASP A 251 -1.42 -23.98 -7.41
N ALA A 252 -1.62 -22.68 -7.68
CA ALA A 252 -2.59 -21.87 -6.95
C ALA A 252 -4.05 -22.22 -7.34
N PRO A 253 -4.96 -22.35 -6.35
CA PRO A 253 -6.38 -22.51 -6.63
C PRO A 253 -6.96 -21.24 -7.27
N TRP A 254 -7.82 -21.42 -8.28
CA TRP A 254 -8.49 -20.31 -8.98
C TRP A 254 -9.34 -19.43 -8.05
N PHE A 255 -9.92 -20.02 -7.00
CA PHE A 255 -10.69 -19.30 -5.99
C PHE A 255 -10.16 -19.65 -4.60
N SER A 256 -9.64 -18.65 -3.90
CA SER A 256 -9.23 -18.74 -2.50
C SER A 256 -9.77 -17.53 -1.77
N LEU A 257 -10.61 -17.77 -0.75
CA LEU A 257 -11.18 -16.72 0.06
C LEU A 257 -10.39 -16.62 1.37
N PRO A 258 -9.66 -15.52 1.61
CA PRO A 258 -9.00 -15.30 2.89
C PRO A 258 -10.04 -15.24 4.02
N TYR A 259 -9.75 -15.88 5.14
CA TYR A 259 -10.65 -15.92 6.31
C TYR A 259 -9.89 -15.55 7.61
N PRO A 260 -10.60 -15.06 8.64
CA PRO A 260 -9.95 -14.66 9.89
C PRO A 260 -9.37 -15.89 10.61
N GLY A 261 -8.16 -15.77 11.13
CA GLY A 261 -7.47 -16.86 11.84
C GLY A 261 -6.89 -17.94 10.92
N GLN A 262 -6.75 -17.69 9.62
CA GLN A 262 -6.21 -18.67 8.65
C GLN A 262 -4.79 -19.17 8.97
N TRP A 263 -4.01 -18.40 9.74
CA TRP A 263 -2.65 -18.78 10.16
C TRP A 263 -2.57 -19.31 11.60
N GLY A 264 -3.71 -19.58 12.23
CA GLY A 264 -3.82 -20.05 13.61
C GLY A 264 -4.16 -18.95 14.63
N LEU A 265 -4.10 -19.31 15.92
CA LEU A 265 -4.46 -18.40 17.02
C LEU A 265 -3.37 -17.33 17.25
N PRO A 266 -3.73 -16.03 17.33
CA PRO A 266 -2.76 -14.96 17.56
C PRO A 266 -2.01 -15.13 18.89
N THR A 267 -0.70 -14.90 18.87
CA THR A 267 0.14 -14.86 20.07
C THR A 267 0.51 -13.41 20.39
N ILE A 268 0.69 -13.10 21.68
CA ILE A 268 0.93 -11.74 22.13
C ILE A 268 2.19 -11.72 22.99
N SER A 269 3.18 -10.93 22.59
CA SER A 269 4.27 -10.49 23.46
C SER A 269 4.20 -8.98 23.72
N LEU A 270 4.60 -8.59 24.93
CA LEU A 270 4.67 -7.17 25.30
C LEU A 270 5.62 -6.39 24.38
N ALA A 271 6.77 -6.98 24.02
CA ALA A 271 7.73 -6.37 23.12
C ALA A 271 7.12 -6.08 21.74
N GLY A 272 6.38 -7.06 21.18
CA GLY A 272 5.68 -6.88 19.91
C GLY A 272 4.61 -5.79 19.98
N VAL A 273 3.79 -5.79 21.04
CA VAL A 273 2.74 -4.79 21.24
C VAL A 273 3.32 -3.37 21.30
N PHE A 274 4.37 -3.14 22.10
CA PHE A 274 5.00 -1.81 22.20
C PHE A 274 5.65 -1.37 20.88
N GLY A 275 6.27 -2.31 20.15
CA GLY A 275 6.84 -2.02 18.83
C GLY A 275 5.78 -1.60 17.83
N ILE A 276 4.70 -2.38 17.68
CA ILE A 276 3.62 -2.08 16.73
C ILE A 276 2.82 -0.85 17.15
N LEU A 277 2.68 -0.57 18.45
CA LEU A 277 2.04 0.65 18.94
C LEU A 277 2.72 1.93 18.42
N ALA A 278 4.05 1.94 18.29
CA ALA A 278 4.76 3.06 17.67
C ALA A 278 4.39 3.23 16.19
N GLY A 279 4.25 2.12 15.46
CA GLY A 279 3.77 2.10 14.07
C GLY A 279 2.35 2.63 13.93
N VAL A 280 1.44 2.24 14.83
CA VAL A 280 0.06 2.75 14.92
C VAL A 280 0.05 4.26 15.16
N ILE A 281 0.88 4.78 16.06
CA ILE A 281 0.96 6.22 16.32
C ILE A 281 1.47 6.97 15.08
N SER A 282 2.51 6.43 14.44
CA SER A 282 3.03 6.99 13.20
C SER A 282 1.97 7.01 12.09
N SER A 283 1.22 5.91 11.91
CA SER A 283 0.18 5.82 10.88
C SER A 283 -0.97 6.77 11.16
N MET A 284 -1.36 6.99 12.42
CA MET A 284 -2.38 7.99 12.77
C MET A 284 -1.97 9.40 12.34
N VAL A 285 -0.69 9.78 12.55
CA VAL A 285 -0.17 11.09 12.14
C VAL A 285 -0.16 11.24 10.62
N GLU A 286 0.28 10.19 9.91
CA GLU A 286 0.28 10.12 8.45
C GLU A 286 -1.15 10.25 7.88
N SER A 287 -2.09 9.46 8.39
CA SER A 287 -3.49 9.45 7.96
C SER A 287 -4.19 10.79 8.18
N VAL A 288 -3.89 11.53 9.25
CA VAL A 288 -4.41 12.90 9.44
C VAL A 288 -3.91 13.83 8.32
N GLY A 289 -2.63 13.74 7.96
CA GLY A 289 -2.06 14.48 6.84
C GLY A 289 -2.75 14.15 5.52
N ASP A 290 -2.99 12.87 5.28
CA ASP A 290 -3.69 12.34 4.12
C ASP A 290 -5.13 12.83 4.02
N TYR A 291 -5.87 12.89 5.13
CA TYR A 291 -7.24 13.42 5.15
C TYR A 291 -7.27 14.90 4.72
N HIS A 292 -6.32 15.71 5.21
CA HIS A 292 -6.19 17.10 4.80
C HIS A 292 -5.76 17.26 3.34
N ALA A 293 -4.79 16.47 2.89
CA ALA A 293 -4.34 16.48 1.50
C ALA A 293 -5.46 16.06 0.54
N CYS A 294 -6.19 15.00 0.87
CA CYS A 294 -7.31 14.51 0.07
C CYS A 294 -8.43 15.53 -0.01
N ALA A 295 -8.83 16.14 1.12
CA ALA A 295 -9.87 17.17 1.12
C ALA A 295 -9.47 18.36 0.23
N ARG A 296 -8.23 18.84 0.37
CA ARG A 296 -7.70 19.95 -0.44
C ARG A 296 -7.68 19.61 -1.94
N LEU A 297 -7.22 18.41 -2.31
CA LEU A 297 -7.15 18.00 -3.70
C LEU A 297 -8.53 17.75 -4.32
N SER A 298 -9.48 17.27 -3.51
CA SER A 298 -10.87 17.01 -3.91
C SER A 298 -11.75 18.26 -3.94
N GLY A 299 -11.21 19.43 -3.55
CA GLY A 299 -11.99 20.66 -3.45
C GLY A 299 -13.02 20.65 -2.31
N ALA A 300 -12.91 19.70 -1.37
CA ALA A 300 -13.76 19.62 -0.20
C ALA A 300 -13.24 20.56 0.90
N PRO A 301 -14.11 21.08 1.78
CA PRO A 301 -13.68 21.84 2.95
C PRO A 301 -12.79 20.96 3.86
N PRO A 302 -11.88 21.57 4.64
CA PRO A 302 -11.02 20.82 5.55
C PRO A 302 -11.89 19.97 6.51
N PRO A 303 -11.55 18.69 6.71
CA PRO A 303 -12.42 17.78 7.44
C PRO A 303 -12.53 18.23 8.90
N PRO A 304 -13.76 18.39 9.43
CA PRO A 304 -13.96 18.76 10.83
C PRO A 304 -13.44 17.66 11.78
N LYS A 305 -13.04 18.05 13.00
CA LYS A 305 -12.41 17.17 14.00
C LYS A 305 -13.15 15.84 14.22
N HIS A 306 -14.48 15.88 14.28
CA HIS A 306 -15.30 14.68 14.47
C HIS A 306 -15.19 13.67 13.31
N ALA A 307 -14.92 14.13 12.09
CA ALA A 307 -14.80 13.27 10.91
C ALA A 307 -13.40 12.63 10.87
N ILE A 308 -12.39 13.36 11.31
CA ILE A 308 -11.02 12.85 11.48
C ILE A 308 -10.99 11.80 12.60
N ASN A 309 -11.57 12.10 13.76
CA ASN A 309 -11.68 11.17 14.89
C ASN A 309 -12.36 9.86 14.47
N ARG A 310 -13.50 9.97 13.75
CA ARG A 310 -14.20 8.82 13.18
C ARG A 310 -13.38 8.10 12.13
N GLY A 311 -12.66 8.82 11.26
CA GLY A 311 -11.76 8.25 10.27
C GLY A 311 -10.66 7.40 10.91
N ILE A 312 -9.96 7.92 11.92
CA ILE A 312 -8.94 7.17 12.66
C ILE A 312 -9.53 5.99 13.43
N GLY A 313 -10.72 6.15 14.01
CA GLY A 313 -11.42 5.05 14.69
C GLY A 313 -11.76 3.89 13.76
N ILE A 314 -12.29 4.19 12.56
CA ILE A 314 -12.59 3.18 11.54
C ILE A 314 -11.32 2.58 10.94
N GLU A 315 -10.27 3.38 10.75
CA GLU A 315 -8.94 2.89 10.37
C GLU A 315 -8.38 1.89 11.40
N GLY A 316 -8.56 2.16 12.69
CA GLY A 316 -8.22 1.22 13.76
C GLY A 316 -9.04 -0.08 13.69
N ILE A 317 -10.33 -0.01 13.35
CA ILE A 317 -11.12 -1.22 13.07
C ILE A 317 -10.55 -1.97 11.86
N GLY A 318 -10.11 -1.26 10.84
CA GLY A 318 -9.41 -1.85 9.69
C GLY A 318 -8.14 -2.59 10.10
N CYS A 319 -7.30 -1.98 10.95
CA CYS A 319 -6.11 -2.62 11.52
C CYS A 319 -6.47 -3.89 12.33
N LEU A 320 -7.56 -3.84 13.11
CA LEU A 320 -8.02 -5.01 13.87
C LEU A 320 -8.41 -6.16 12.94
N LEU A 321 -9.14 -5.86 11.86
CA LEU A 321 -9.50 -6.84 10.83
C LEU A 321 -8.27 -7.37 10.09
N ALA A 322 -7.30 -6.51 9.80
CA ALA A 322 -6.04 -6.88 9.15
C ALA A 322 -5.18 -7.81 10.01
N GLY A 323 -5.17 -7.60 11.34
CA GLY A 323 -4.61 -8.54 12.30
C GLY A 323 -5.38 -9.86 12.35
N ALA A 324 -6.72 -9.81 12.40
CA ALA A 324 -7.57 -11.00 12.45
C ALA A 324 -7.42 -11.90 11.21
N TRP A 325 -7.38 -11.32 10.00
CA TRP A 325 -7.12 -12.04 8.74
C TRP A 325 -5.65 -12.43 8.54
N GLY A 326 -4.74 -11.84 9.31
CA GLY A 326 -3.33 -12.18 9.21
C GLY A 326 -2.66 -11.65 7.97
N THR A 327 -2.93 -10.39 7.63
CA THR A 327 -2.22 -9.71 6.53
C THR A 327 -0.73 -9.48 6.83
N GLY A 328 -0.32 -9.62 8.10
CA GLY A 328 1.05 -9.32 8.56
C GLY A 328 1.33 -7.82 8.67
N ASN A 329 0.33 -6.96 8.50
CA ASN A 329 0.45 -5.51 8.57
C ASN A 329 -0.86 -4.89 9.12
N GLY A 330 -0.82 -3.62 9.49
CA GLY A 330 -2.01 -2.79 9.68
C GLY A 330 -2.46 -2.14 8.37
N THR A 331 -3.58 -1.42 8.42
CA THR A 331 -4.09 -0.62 7.30
C THR A 331 -4.00 0.86 7.61
N ALA A 332 -3.60 1.66 6.63
CA ALA A 332 -3.66 3.12 6.72
C ALA A 332 -4.11 3.74 5.40
N SER A 333 -4.25 5.06 5.43
CA SER A 333 -4.58 5.87 4.26
C SER A 333 -3.46 5.84 3.21
N TYR A 334 -3.83 5.80 1.93
CA TYR A 334 -2.87 5.69 0.84
C TYR A 334 -2.60 7.04 0.16
N SER A 335 -1.46 7.66 0.48
CA SER A 335 -1.06 8.96 -0.09
C SER A 335 -0.86 8.93 -1.62
N GLU A 336 -0.48 7.78 -2.20
CA GLU A 336 -0.30 7.63 -3.65
C GLU A 336 -1.64 7.76 -4.40
N ASN A 337 -2.71 7.21 -3.83
CA ASN A 337 -4.06 7.39 -4.34
C ASN A 337 -4.49 8.86 -4.27
N ILE A 338 -4.12 9.56 -3.20
CA ILE A 338 -4.40 10.99 -3.02
C ILE A 338 -3.67 11.84 -4.07
N GLY A 339 -2.41 11.52 -4.38
CA GLY A 339 -1.67 12.13 -5.48
C GLY A 339 -2.35 11.93 -6.84
N ALA A 340 -2.84 10.71 -7.10
CA ALA A 340 -3.56 10.39 -8.32
C ALA A 340 -4.88 11.19 -8.45
N LEU A 341 -5.65 11.32 -7.37
CA LEU A 341 -6.86 12.15 -7.32
C LEU A 341 -6.58 13.61 -7.71
N GLY A 342 -5.47 14.17 -7.21
CA GLY A 342 -5.05 15.53 -7.54
C GLY A 342 -4.78 15.77 -9.03
N ILE A 343 -4.33 14.72 -9.73
CA ILE A 343 -4.01 14.74 -11.16
C ILE A 343 -5.26 14.48 -12.01
N THR A 344 -6.02 13.42 -11.70
CA THR A 344 -7.16 13.00 -12.52
C THR A 344 -8.37 13.90 -12.37
N LYS A 345 -8.48 14.65 -11.25
CA LYS A 345 -9.63 15.51 -10.93
C LYS A 345 -10.97 14.74 -10.90
N VAL A 346 -10.93 13.43 -10.69
CA VAL A 346 -12.12 12.58 -10.54
C VAL A 346 -12.29 12.27 -9.07
N PHE A 347 -13.36 12.77 -8.47
CA PHE A 347 -13.63 12.66 -7.03
C PHE A 347 -14.97 11.97 -6.76
N THR A 348 -15.26 10.85 -7.41
CA THR A 348 -16.47 10.08 -7.12
C THR A 348 -16.32 9.36 -5.79
N GLY A 349 -16.91 9.91 -4.73
CA GLY A 349 -17.20 9.21 -3.48
C GLY A 349 -18.69 8.87 -3.40
N LEU A 350 -19.07 7.92 -2.54
CA LEU A 350 -20.49 7.59 -2.25
C LEU A 350 -21.34 8.79 -1.79
N GLN A 351 -20.70 9.93 -1.52
CA GLN A 351 -21.34 11.20 -1.19
C GLN A 351 -21.98 11.87 -2.42
N ASP A 352 -21.46 11.67 -3.64
CA ASP A 352 -22.05 12.23 -4.87
C ASP A 352 -23.45 11.62 -5.10
N ASP A 353 -23.63 10.32 -4.88
CA ASP A 353 -24.92 9.64 -5.07
C ASP A 353 -25.97 9.98 -3.99
N PHE A 354 -25.55 10.39 -2.78
CA PHE A 354 -26.47 10.82 -1.71
C PHE A 354 -26.81 12.32 -1.79
N LEU A 355 -26.00 13.14 -2.47
CA LEU A 355 -26.23 14.57 -2.67
C LEU A 355 -26.86 14.91 -4.03
N ASP A 356 -26.97 13.95 -4.95
CA ASP A 356 -27.63 14.14 -6.25
C ASP A 356 -29.17 14.33 -6.16
N GLY A 357 -29.71 14.43 -4.93
CA GLY A 357 -31.05 14.93 -4.67
C GLY A 357 -31.14 16.46 -4.45
N SER A 358 -30.02 17.19 -4.36
CA SER A 358 -30.07 18.61 -3.93
C SER A 358 -29.00 19.57 -4.49
N SER A 359 -28.12 19.16 -5.42
CA SER A 359 -27.10 20.08 -5.95
C SER A 359 -26.79 19.88 -7.45
N CYS A 360 -27.82 19.79 -8.28
CA CYS A 360 -27.69 19.86 -9.73
C CYS A 360 -27.61 21.32 -10.27
N GLU A 361 -27.34 22.32 -9.42
CA GLU A 361 -27.45 23.73 -9.80
C GLU A 361 -26.18 24.55 -9.51
N GLN A 362 -24.99 23.99 -9.69
CA GLN A 362 -23.75 24.78 -9.80
C GLN A 362 -22.76 24.32 -10.89
N ARG A 363 -23.12 23.35 -11.74
CA ARG A 363 -22.35 23.04 -12.97
C ARG A 363 -22.95 23.77 -14.17
N GLY A 364 -22.79 25.08 -14.20
CA GLY A 364 -23.13 25.90 -15.36
C GLY A 364 -22.46 27.26 -15.32
N GLY A 365 -21.46 27.48 -16.18
CA GLY A 365 -21.03 28.83 -16.55
C GLY A 365 -19.60 29.23 -16.15
N GLY A 366 -18.59 28.61 -16.75
CA GLY A 366 -17.28 29.24 -16.88
C GLY A 366 -17.31 30.31 -17.98
N ARG A 367 -17.67 31.55 -17.62
CA ARG A 367 -17.31 32.77 -18.37
C ARG A 367 -16.85 33.82 -17.36
N GLY A 368 -15.74 34.50 -17.68
CA GLY A 368 -14.86 35.18 -16.73
C GLY A 368 -15.44 36.37 -15.98
N TRP A 369 -14.68 36.84 -14.99
CA TRP A 369 -13.85 38.07 -15.06
C TRP A 369 -13.07 38.24 -13.72
N PRO A 370 -12.05 39.12 -13.66
CA PRO A 370 -10.95 39.06 -12.70
C PRO A 370 -11.06 40.07 -11.54
N GLY A 371 -10.19 39.89 -10.54
CA GLY A 371 -9.72 40.96 -9.67
C GLY A 371 -10.11 40.80 -8.21
N TRP A 372 -9.11 40.66 -7.34
CA TRP A 372 -9.07 41.32 -6.02
C TRP A 372 -7.60 41.48 -5.62
N ASN A 373 -7.14 42.73 -5.73
CA ASN A 373 -5.92 43.26 -5.12
C ASN A 373 -6.21 43.60 -3.65
N LEU A 374 -5.18 43.42 -2.81
CA LEU A 374 -4.78 44.20 -1.63
C LEU A 374 -5.83 44.61 -0.58
N GLY A 375 -5.49 44.31 0.68
CA GLY A 375 -6.03 44.96 1.87
C GLY A 375 -5.17 44.63 3.08
N GLU A 376 -4.24 45.53 3.39
CA GLU A 376 -3.53 45.63 4.66
C GLU A 376 -4.53 45.84 5.82
N HIS A 377 -4.34 45.13 6.93
CA HIS A 377 -4.17 45.68 8.30
C HIS A 377 -3.96 44.57 9.32
#